data_AF-L8GFL6-F1
#
_entry.id   AF-L8GFL6-F1
#
_cell.length_a   1.000
_cell.length_b   1.000
_cell.length_c   1.000
_cell.angle_alpha   90.00
_cell.angle_beta   90.00
_cell.angle_gamma   90.00
#
_symmetry.space_group_name_H-M   'P 1'
#
loop_
_entity.id
_entity.type
_entity.pdbx_description
1 polymer ?
#
loop_
_entity_poly.entity_id
_entity_poly.type
_entity_poly.pdbx_seq_one_letter_code
_entity_poly.pdbx_strand_id
1 'polypeptide(L)'
;MTGSPASLLLLLLPVARDEAGNPVLPITVKGTTILDLGEIVWDRPLFHSKQYLWPTGFKSTKRLPSISNPEEYTTYTSEIVDTGDDAPTFRVTPEDRPDLVFEHSTSSGVWTQALKAIKKKPSVSVSGPEMFGYASPVIQLLFQELPDAEKCEKYLPKAFEETPDSPASPSASPKRLGDAEADNSRTLRAEKRKQLEVEKLKAEVRQLQEQLQARKQAVARKALSNFERRAGEEETTIVEEQQEEEEHEEEHEGDELASEAEDEEADQEYLAED
;
A
#
# COMPACT_ATOMS: atom_id res chain seq x y z
N MET A 1 -16.56 -42.70 -7.71
CA MET A 1 -15.50 -41.66 -7.76
C MET A 1 -16.17 -40.30 -7.88
N THR A 2 -16.49 -39.65 -6.77
CA THR A 2 -16.95 -38.26 -6.75
C THR A 2 -16.33 -37.62 -5.52
N GLY A 3 -15.20 -36.94 -5.72
CA GLY A 3 -14.53 -36.19 -4.66
C GLY A 3 -15.41 -35.03 -4.24
N SER A 4 -15.87 -35.07 -2.99
CA SER A 4 -16.38 -33.90 -2.28
C SER A 4 -15.31 -32.81 -2.28
N PRO A 5 -15.62 -31.53 -2.56
CA PRO A 5 -14.62 -30.48 -2.41
C PRO A 5 -14.27 -30.44 -0.93
N ALA A 6 -12.99 -30.64 -0.62
CA ALA A 6 -12.46 -30.56 0.73
C ALA A 6 -12.96 -29.27 1.40
N SER A 7 -13.84 -29.42 2.40
CA SER A 7 -14.03 -28.42 3.44
C SER A 7 -12.63 -28.13 3.95
N LEU A 8 -12.15 -26.90 3.71
CA LEU A 8 -10.86 -26.44 4.20
C LEU A 8 -10.97 -26.34 5.73
N LEU A 9 -10.80 -27.49 6.41
CA LEU A 9 -10.58 -27.58 7.84
C LEU A 9 -9.34 -26.73 8.14
N LEU A 10 -9.57 -25.50 8.57
CA LEU A 10 -8.52 -24.73 9.19
C LEU A 10 -8.21 -25.40 10.52
N LEU A 11 -7.14 -26.18 10.54
CA LEU A 11 -6.48 -26.68 11.75
C LEU A 11 -6.03 -25.46 12.56
N LEU A 12 -6.89 -25.00 13.46
CA LEU A 12 -6.61 -23.89 14.34
C LEU A 12 -5.77 -24.38 15.51
N LEU A 13 -4.83 -23.55 15.94
CA LEU A 13 -4.13 -23.78 17.19
C LEU A 13 -5.18 -23.81 18.33
N PRO A 14 -5.13 -24.80 19.24
CA PRO A 14 -6.02 -24.81 20.39
C PRO A 14 -5.71 -23.58 21.26
N VAL A 15 -6.68 -22.67 21.35
CA VAL A 15 -6.61 -21.51 22.24
C VAL A 15 -6.91 -21.99 23.66
N ALA A 16 -6.03 -21.71 24.61
CA ALA A 16 -6.28 -22.02 26.02
C ALA A 16 -7.51 -21.24 26.51
N ARG A 17 -8.38 -21.92 27.26
CA ARG A 17 -9.59 -21.32 27.84
C ARG A 17 -9.57 -21.46 29.36
N ASP A 18 -10.18 -20.49 30.05
CA ASP A 18 -10.38 -20.54 31.50
C ASP A 18 -11.56 -21.45 31.88
N GLU A 19 -11.86 -21.56 33.18
CA GLU A 19 -12.98 -22.37 33.70
C GLU A 19 -14.36 -21.90 33.18
N ALA A 20 -14.48 -20.65 32.77
CA ALA A 20 -15.70 -20.07 32.20
C ALA A 20 -15.76 -20.25 30.66
N GLY A 21 -14.73 -20.83 30.05
CA GLY A 21 -14.63 -21.01 28.61
C GLY A 21 -14.13 -19.78 27.85
N ASN A 22 -13.70 -18.71 28.54
CA ASN A 22 -13.15 -17.53 27.89
C ASN A 22 -11.71 -17.79 27.46
N PRO A 23 -11.26 -17.21 26.33
CA PRO A 23 -9.87 -17.32 25.90
C PRO A 23 -8.92 -16.69 26.92
N VAL A 24 -7.86 -17.42 27.27
CA VAL A 24 -6.79 -16.91 28.14
C VAL A 24 -5.86 -16.02 27.33
N LEU A 25 -5.81 -14.73 27.67
CA LEU A 25 -4.91 -13.74 27.08
C LEU A 25 -3.61 -13.64 27.90
N PRO A 26 -2.47 -13.28 27.28
CA PRO A 26 -2.33 -12.89 25.87
C PRO A 26 -2.20 -14.07 24.90
N ILE A 27 -2.68 -13.89 23.66
CA ILE A 27 -2.56 -14.89 22.58
C ILE A 27 -1.62 -14.37 21.49
N THR A 28 -0.64 -15.17 21.06
CA THR A 28 0.28 -14.75 19.99
C THR A 28 -0.08 -15.37 18.65
N VAL A 29 -0.27 -14.53 17.63
CA VAL A 29 -0.58 -14.93 16.25
C VAL A 29 0.36 -14.25 15.26
N LYS A 30 1.11 -15.03 14.48
CA LYS A 30 2.05 -14.53 13.45
C LYS A 30 2.97 -13.38 13.93
N GLY A 31 3.46 -13.45 15.17
CA GLY A 31 4.35 -12.44 15.76
C GLY A 31 3.65 -11.15 16.22
N THR A 32 2.32 -11.14 16.29
CA THR A 32 1.52 -10.12 16.97
C THR A 32 0.90 -10.75 18.22
N THR A 33 0.97 -10.06 19.36
CA THR A 33 0.45 -10.53 20.64
C THR A 33 -0.86 -9.81 20.96
N ILE A 34 -1.96 -10.54 21.07
CA ILE A 34 -3.28 -10.02 21.40
C ILE A 34 -3.39 -9.91 22.92
N LEU A 35 -3.70 -8.70 23.40
CA LEU A 35 -3.81 -8.36 24.82
C LEU A 35 -5.26 -8.24 25.29
N ASP A 36 -6.15 -7.79 24.39
CA ASP A 36 -7.57 -7.63 24.65
C ASP A 36 -8.36 -7.90 23.36
N LEU A 37 -9.49 -8.60 23.47
CA LEU A 37 -10.38 -8.87 22.34
C LEU A 37 -11.38 -7.73 22.10
N GLY A 38 -11.63 -6.88 23.10
CA GLY A 38 -12.58 -5.77 23.03
C GLY A 38 -14.04 -6.22 23.09
N GLU A 39 -14.93 -5.28 22.75
CA GLU A 39 -16.39 -5.43 22.81
C GLU A 39 -17.04 -5.17 21.44
N ILE A 40 -18.05 -5.95 21.10
CA ILE A 40 -18.74 -5.82 19.81
C ILE A 40 -19.63 -4.58 19.79
N VAL A 41 -19.46 -3.77 18.75
CA VAL A 41 -20.37 -2.67 18.41
C VAL A 41 -21.23 -3.10 17.23
N TRP A 42 -22.44 -3.55 17.53
CA TRP A 42 -23.38 -4.08 16.53
C TRP A 42 -24.37 -3.02 16.01
N ASP A 43 -24.66 -2.00 16.82
CA ASP A 43 -25.64 -0.95 16.53
C ASP A 43 -25.16 0.07 15.48
N ARG A 44 -23.84 0.13 15.22
CA ARG A 44 -23.22 0.94 14.16
C ARG A 44 -22.69 0.07 13.02
N PRO A 45 -23.32 0.11 11.83
CA PRO A 45 -23.00 -0.80 10.72
C PRO A 45 -21.61 -0.66 10.09
N LEU A 46 -20.77 0.31 10.48
CA LEU A 46 -19.39 0.45 9.99
C LEU A 46 -18.35 -0.17 10.94
N PHE A 47 -18.76 -0.69 12.10
CA PHE A 47 -17.90 -1.48 13.01
C PHE A 47 -17.76 -2.95 12.61
N HIS A 48 -18.41 -3.35 11.52
CA HIS A 48 -18.26 -4.68 10.95
C HIS A 48 -18.44 -4.66 9.43
N SER A 49 -17.85 -5.66 8.78
CA SER A 49 -17.95 -5.93 7.36
C SER A 49 -18.28 -7.39 7.14
N LYS A 50 -18.41 -7.82 5.88
CA LYS A 50 -18.59 -9.24 5.54
C LYS A 50 -17.46 -10.14 6.05
N GLN A 51 -16.25 -9.60 6.20
CA GLN A 51 -15.06 -10.39 6.48
C GLN A 51 -14.50 -10.23 7.89
N TYR A 52 -14.76 -9.08 8.53
CA TYR A 52 -14.12 -8.66 9.77
C TYR A 52 -15.13 -7.98 10.70
N LEU A 53 -15.00 -8.31 11.99
CA LEU A 53 -15.50 -7.53 13.11
C LEU A 53 -14.39 -6.61 13.60
N TRP A 54 -14.74 -5.40 14.05
CA TRP A 54 -13.82 -4.44 14.68
C TRP A 54 -14.30 -4.07 16.07
N PRO A 55 -14.09 -4.96 17.08
CA PRO A 55 -14.51 -4.69 18.44
C PRO A 55 -13.80 -3.45 19.00
N THR A 56 -14.53 -2.59 19.70
CA THR A 56 -13.93 -1.45 20.41
C THR A 56 -13.10 -1.93 21.59
N GLY A 57 -11.98 -1.29 21.86
CA GLY A 57 -11.06 -1.69 22.93
C GLY A 57 -10.15 -2.87 22.57
N PHE A 58 -10.31 -3.49 21.39
CA PHE A 58 -9.38 -4.51 20.91
C PHE A 58 -7.95 -3.98 20.98
N LYS A 59 -7.04 -4.76 21.56
CA LYS A 59 -5.66 -4.36 21.82
C LYS A 59 -4.68 -5.46 21.44
N SER A 60 -3.67 -5.10 20.67
CA SER A 60 -2.56 -6.00 20.35
C SER A 60 -1.23 -5.27 20.32
N THR A 61 -0.14 -6.02 20.42
CA THR A 61 1.21 -5.48 20.39
C THR A 61 2.07 -6.19 19.35
N LYS A 62 2.99 -5.45 18.76
CA LYS A 62 3.97 -5.98 17.82
C LYS A 62 5.32 -5.31 18.04
N ARG A 63 6.37 -6.13 18.11
CA ARG A 63 7.73 -5.63 18.31
C ARG A 63 8.37 -5.29 16.97
N LEU A 64 8.83 -4.05 16.81
CA LEU A 64 9.42 -3.51 15.58
C LEU A 64 10.54 -2.51 15.94
N PRO A 65 11.38 -2.09 14.97
CA PRO A 65 12.40 -1.09 15.25
C PRO A 65 11.82 0.20 15.84
N SER A 66 12.55 0.81 16.77
CA SER A 66 12.17 2.09 17.37
C SER A 66 12.28 3.22 16.35
N ILE A 67 11.34 4.17 16.42
CA ILE A 67 11.39 5.42 15.64
C ILE A 67 12.54 6.32 16.15
N SER A 68 12.83 6.26 17.45
CA SER A 68 13.84 7.07 18.12
C SER A 68 15.25 6.53 17.87
N ASN A 69 15.42 5.21 17.95
CA ASN A 69 16.68 4.53 17.72
C ASN A 69 16.48 3.28 16.83
N PRO A 70 16.78 3.35 15.52
CA PRO A 70 16.58 2.24 14.59
C PRO A 70 17.36 0.95 14.91
N GLU A 71 18.42 1.03 15.73
CA GLU A 71 19.20 -0.13 16.19
C GLU A 71 18.48 -0.90 17.33
N GLU A 72 17.49 -0.27 17.96
CA GLU A 72 16.69 -0.86 19.03
C GLU A 72 15.30 -1.24 18.54
N TYR A 73 14.66 -2.13 19.30
CA TYR A 73 13.28 -2.53 19.06
C TYR A 73 12.41 -2.04 20.20
N THR A 74 11.28 -1.45 19.84
CA THR A 74 10.22 -1.04 20.74
C THR A 74 8.95 -1.85 20.45
N THR A 75 8.00 -1.80 21.37
CA THR A 75 6.68 -2.38 21.18
C THR A 75 5.75 -1.32 20.62
N TYR A 76 4.97 -1.68 19.60
CA TYR A 76 3.90 -0.87 19.07
C TYR A 76 2.57 -1.48 19.48
N THR A 77 1.78 -0.71 20.21
CA THR A 77 0.43 -1.08 20.63
C THR A 77 -0.56 -0.63 19.57
N SER A 78 -1.38 -1.56 19.06
CA SER A 78 -2.49 -1.31 18.15
C SER A 78 -3.80 -1.37 18.91
N GLU A 79 -4.68 -0.40 18.67
CA GLU A 79 -5.99 -0.31 19.30
C GLU A 79 -7.09 -0.04 18.25
N ILE A 80 -8.26 -0.65 18.44
CA ILE A 80 -9.49 -0.25 17.74
C ILE A 80 -10.28 0.60 18.73
N VAL A 81 -10.45 1.87 18.40
CA VAL A 81 -10.98 2.88 19.31
C VAL A 81 -12.33 3.34 18.80
N ASP A 82 -13.32 3.30 19.68
CA ASP A 82 -14.59 3.97 19.47
C ASP A 82 -14.49 5.44 19.94
N THR A 83 -14.55 6.36 18.98
CA THR A 83 -14.54 7.82 19.22
C THR A 83 -15.94 8.41 19.38
N GLY A 84 -16.99 7.58 19.35
CA GLY A 84 -18.39 8.00 19.28
C GLY A 84 -18.89 8.22 17.85
N ASP A 85 -18.03 8.08 16.85
CA ASP A 85 -18.38 8.19 15.43
C ASP A 85 -19.07 6.91 14.90
N ASP A 86 -19.58 6.97 13.67
CA ASP A 86 -20.25 5.83 13.01
C ASP A 86 -19.31 4.64 12.71
N ALA A 87 -18.00 4.86 12.69
CA ALA A 87 -16.96 3.90 12.32
C ALA A 87 -15.80 3.90 13.33
N PRO A 88 -15.07 2.77 13.48
CA PRO A 88 -13.93 2.70 14.38
C PRO A 88 -12.75 3.53 13.89
N THR A 89 -11.98 4.06 14.84
CA THR A 89 -10.65 4.64 14.59
C THR A 89 -9.58 3.61 14.91
N PHE A 90 -8.66 3.37 13.98
CA PHE A 90 -7.52 2.49 14.19
C PHE A 90 -6.34 3.31 14.68
N ARG A 91 -5.79 2.94 15.83
CA ARG A 91 -4.70 3.65 16.50
C ARG A 91 -3.46 2.76 16.62
N VAL A 92 -2.27 3.35 16.48
CA VAL A 92 -0.99 2.71 16.78
C VAL A 92 -0.13 3.66 17.61
N THR A 93 0.43 3.16 18.70
CA THR A 93 1.28 3.93 19.62
C THR A 93 2.58 3.16 19.94
N PRO A 94 3.75 3.71 19.64
CA PRO A 94 5.05 3.16 20.08
C PRO A 94 5.27 3.41 21.58
N GLU A 95 5.69 2.39 22.33
CA GLU A 95 5.90 2.50 23.78
C GLU A 95 7.01 3.50 24.18
N ASP A 96 8.03 3.67 23.35
CA ASP A 96 9.15 4.59 23.58
C ASP A 96 8.85 6.04 23.16
N ARG A 97 7.75 6.27 22.43
CA ARG A 97 7.28 7.59 22.00
C ARG A 97 5.76 7.69 22.17
N PRO A 98 5.24 7.62 23.41
CA PRO A 98 3.79 7.62 23.67
C PRO A 98 3.10 8.93 23.27
N ASP A 99 3.86 10.00 23.05
CA ASP A 99 3.37 11.27 22.48
C ASP A 99 3.10 11.20 20.97
N LEU A 100 3.62 10.18 20.27
CA LEU A 100 3.46 9.98 18.84
C LEU A 100 2.37 8.94 18.55
N VAL A 101 1.13 9.38 18.61
CA VAL A 101 -0.04 8.54 18.33
C VAL A 101 -0.40 8.63 16.85
N PHE A 102 -0.45 7.49 16.16
CA PHE A 102 -0.93 7.40 14.79
C PHE A 102 -2.39 6.98 14.78
N GLU A 103 -3.21 7.65 13.98
CA GLU A 103 -4.63 7.32 13.81
C GLU A 103 -5.03 7.32 12.34
N HIS A 104 -5.96 6.44 11.99
CA HIS A 104 -6.56 6.38 10.66
C HIS A 104 -7.91 5.65 10.69
N SER A 105 -8.75 5.92 9.69
CA SER A 105 -10.02 5.19 9.48
C SER A 105 -9.86 3.75 9.01
N THR A 106 -8.62 3.29 8.78
CA THR A 106 -8.33 1.92 8.33
C THR A 106 -7.04 1.41 8.95
N SER A 107 -7.01 0.12 9.30
CA SER A 107 -5.83 -0.53 9.89
C SER A 107 -4.59 -0.47 8.98
N SER A 108 -4.76 -0.60 7.67
CA SER A 108 -3.64 -0.48 6.72
C SER A 108 -3.10 0.94 6.65
N GLY A 109 -3.98 1.95 6.75
CA GLY A 109 -3.58 3.36 6.72
C GLY A 109 -2.75 3.73 7.96
N VAL A 110 -3.19 3.35 9.16
CA VAL A 110 -2.45 3.67 10.39
C VAL A 110 -1.08 2.97 10.43
N TRP A 111 -1.00 1.69 10.03
CA TRP A 111 0.28 0.99 9.96
C TRP A 111 1.19 1.53 8.85
N THR A 112 0.63 2.02 7.75
CA THR A 112 1.41 2.72 6.73
C THR A 112 2.03 4.00 7.29
N GLN A 113 1.31 4.77 8.12
CA GLN A 113 1.87 5.96 8.79
C GLN A 113 2.98 5.58 9.77
N ALA A 114 2.74 4.59 10.65
CA ALA A 114 3.72 4.14 11.63
C ALA A 114 5.01 3.62 10.96
N LEU A 115 4.91 2.78 9.93
CA LEU A 115 6.07 2.24 9.22
C LEU A 115 6.87 3.30 8.45
N LYS A 116 6.19 4.33 7.91
CA LYS A 116 6.86 5.49 7.33
C LYS A 116 7.69 6.24 8.36
N ALA A 117 7.20 6.37 9.59
CA ALA A 117 7.94 7.02 10.68
C ALA A 117 9.21 6.22 11.07
N ILE A 118 9.17 4.90 10.98
CA ILE A 118 10.34 4.01 11.18
C ILE A 118 11.35 4.11 10.01
N LYS A 119 11.06 4.93 8.98
CA LYS A 119 11.82 5.01 7.71
C LYS A 119 11.98 3.65 7.03
N LYS A 120 11.15 2.67 7.40
CA LYS A 120 11.14 1.34 6.82
C LYS A 120 10.30 1.41 5.54
N LYS A 121 10.96 1.40 4.38
CA LYS A 121 10.25 1.19 3.11
C LYS A 121 9.61 -0.19 3.18
N PRO A 122 8.28 -0.29 3.19
CA PRO A 122 7.66 -1.60 3.13
C PRO A 122 8.03 -2.22 1.78
N SER A 123 8.75 -3.36 1.81
CA SER A 123 9.18 -4.06 0.59
C SER A 123 7.99 -4.67 -0.18
N VAL A 124 6.85 -4.79 0.50
CA VAL A 124 5.56 -5.26 0.01
C VAL A 124 4.43 -4.46 0.66
N SER A 125 3.23 -4.45 0.08
CA SER A 125 2.06 -3.84 0.73
C SER A 125 1.83 -4.46 2.11
N VAL A 126 1.80 -3.62 3.14
CA VAL A 126 1.54 -4.08 4.51
C VAL A 126 0.05 -4.34 4.70
N SER A 127 -0.30 -5.55 5.09
CA SER A 127 -1.66 -5.89 5.47
C SER A 127 -1.92 -5.38 6.89
N GLY A 128 -2.60 -4.24 7.02
CA GLY A 128 -3.04 -3.70 8.30
C GLY A 128 -3.76 -4.72 9.19
N PRO A 129 -4.72 -5.50 8.65
CA PRO A 129 -5.37 -6.58 9.39
C PRO A 129 -4.40 -7.62 9.98
N GLU A 130 -3.33 -7.96 9.26
CA GLU A 130 -2.31 -8.88 9.78
C GLU A 130 -1.38 -8.21 10.80
N MET A 131 -1.10 -6.92 10.64
CA MET A 131 -0.28 -6.18 11.61
C MET A 131 -0.99 -6.05 12.96
N PHE A 132 -2.30 -5.76 12.95
CA PHE A 132 -3.15 -5.81 14.14
C PHE A 132 -3.35 -7.23 14.68
N GLY A 133 -3.15 -8.27 13.86
CA GLY A 133 -3.33 -9.67 14.24
C GLY A 133 -4.76 -10.18 14.13
N TYR A 134 -5.77 -9.29 13.96
CA TYR A 134 -7.16 -9.71 13.85
C TYR A 134 -7.48 -10.46 12.55
N ALA A 135 -6.63 -10.37 11.50
CA ALA A 135 -6.81 -11.20 10.30
C ALA A 135 -6.62 -12.71 10.57
N SER A 136 -6.01 -13.07 11.70
CA SER A 136 -5.85 -14.47 12.09
C SER A 136 -7.22 -15.16 12.19
N PRO A 137 -7.42 -16.31 11.54
CA PRO A 137 -8.65 -17.08 11.66
C PRO A 137 -9.01 -17.42 13.11
N VAL A 138 -8.01 -17.66 13.96
CA VAL A 138 -8.19 -17.87 15.41
C VAL A 138 -8.83 -16.65 16.05
N ILE A 139 -8.34 -15.44 15.77
CA ILE A 139 -8.87 -14.22 16.37
C ILE A 139 -10.24 -13.87 15.81
N GLN A 140 -10.50 -14.14 14.52
CA GLN A 140 -11.82 -13.99 13.93
C GLN A 140 -12.86 -14.90 14.60
N LEU A 141 -12.47 -16.12 14.99
CA LEU A 141 -13.33 -16.99 15.79
C LEU A 141 -13.59 -16.45 17.18
N LEU A 142 -12.55 -15.99 17.88
CA LEU A 142 -12.74 -15.42 19.21
C LEU A 142 -13.64 -14.18 19.16
N PHE A 143 -13.57 -13.38 18.10
CA PHE A 143 -14.52 -12.28 17.89
C PHE A 143 -15.95 -12.75 17.61
N GLN A 144 -16.13 -13.90 16.94
CA GLN A 144 -17.45 -14.51 16.73
C GLN A 144 -18.08 -15.02 18.04
N GLU A 145 -17.27 -15.34 19.04
CA GLU A 145 -17.72 -15.82 20.34
C GLU A 145 -18.03 -14.67 21.32
N LEU A 146 -17.65 -13.43 20.98
CA LEU A 146 -17.97 -12.28 21.80
C LEU A 146 -19.49 -12.04 21.82
N PRO A 147 -20.05 -11.53 22.94
CA PRO A 147 -21.44 -11.14 23.02
C PRO A 147 -21.81 -10.19 21.88
N ASP A 148 -23.03 -10.36 21.34
CA ASP A 148 -23.61 -9.54 20.28
C ASP A 148 -22.97 -9.68 18.88
N ALA A 149 -21.96 -10.55 18.70
CA ALA A 149 -21.38 -10.81 17.39
C ALA A 149 -22.42 -11.29 16.36
N GLU A 150 -23.44 -12.03 16.80
CA GLU A 150 -24.55 -12.51 15.99
C GLU A 150 -25.49 -11.39 15.51
N LYS A 151 -25.47 -10.22 16.15
CA LYS A 151 -26.27 -9.05 15.77
C LYS A 151 -25.63 -8.24 14.64
N CYS A 152 -24.39 -8.54 14.27
CA CYS A 152 -23.66 -7.84 13.21
C CYS A 152 -24.16 -8.27 11.81
N GLU A 153 -25.21 -7.62 11.31
CA GLU A 153 -25.97 -8.01 10.11
C GLU A 153 -25.13 -8.24 8.84
N LYS A 154 -24.04 -7.47 8.65
CA LYS A 154 -23.19 -7.62 7.46
C LYS A 154 -22.18 -8.75 7.59
N TYR A 155 -21.86 -9.17 8.80
CA TYR A 155 -20.79 -10.12 9.06
C TYR A 155 -21.19 -11.53 8.62
N LEU A 156 -20.28 -12.25 7.98
CA LEU A 156 -20.49 -13.63 7.55
C LEU A 156 -19.68 -14.55 8.47
N PRO A 157 -20.33 -15.25 9.43
CA PRO A 157 -19.65 -16.18 10.32
C PRO A 157 -18.93 -17.26 9.54
N LYS A 158 -17.69 -17.52 9.93
CA LYS A 158 -16.87 -18.59 9.38
C LYS A 158 -17.06 -19.83 10.25
N ALA A 159 -17.32 -20.97 9.61
CA ALA A 159 -17.39 -22.26 10.27
C ALA A 159 -15.99 -22.86 10.37
N PHE A 160 -15.64 -23.39 11.53
CA PHE A 160 -14.37 -24.07 11.77
C PHE A 160 -14.66 -25.35 12.56
N GLU A 161 -14.18 -26.50 12.08
CA GLU A 161 -14.27 -27.75 12.83
C GLU A 161 -13.08 -27.85 13.77
N GLU A 162 -13.35 -27.97 15.07
CA GLU A 162 -12.35 -28.29 16.08
C GLU A 162 -11.88 -29.73 15.89
N THR A 163 -10.57 -29.98 16.03
CA THR A 163 -10.04 -31.34 15.99
C THR A 163 -10.57 -32.15 17.17
N PRO A 164 -10.98 -33.42 16.96
CA PRO A 164 -11.48 -34.27 18.03
C PRO A 164 -10.32 -34.81 18.88
N ASP A 165 -9.79 -34.00 19.79
CA ASP A 165 -8.94 -34.47 20.90
C ASP A 165 -9.14 -33.58 22.15
N SER A 166 -10.38 -33.50 22.65
CA SER A 166 -10.66 -33.29 24.08
C SER A 166 -12.09 -33.70 24.44
N PRO A 167 -12.32 -34.39 25.57
CA PRO A 167 -13.64 -34.88 25.96
C PRO A 167 -14.36 -33.89 26.89
N ALA A 168 -15.56 -33.44 26.48
CA ALA A 168 -16.70 -32.88 27.26
C ALA A 168 -17.29 -31.66 26.51
N SER A 169 -18.59 -31.47 26.26
CA SER A 169 -19.85 -32.15 26.62
C SER A 169 -20.93 -31.77 25.58
N PRO A 170 -22.00 -32.56 25.42
CA PRO A 170 -23.06 -32.28 24.45
C PRO A 170 -24.16 -31.40 25.06
N SER A 171 -24.56 -30.35 24.34
CA SER A 171 -25.84 -29.66 24.56
C SER A 171 -26.56 -29.53 23.23
N ALA A 172 -27.66 -30.26 23.13
CA ALA A 172 -28.49 -30.39 21.94
C ALA A 172 -29.45 -29.20 21.78
N SER A 173 -29.79 -28.89 20.52
CA SER A 173 -31.20 -28.79 20.09
C SER A 173 -31.32 -28.80 18.55
N PRO A 174 -32.26 -29.57 17.97
CA PRO A 174 -32.47 -29.69 16.52
C PRO A 174 -33.68 -28.88 16.01
N LYS A 175 -33.68 -28.54 14.71
CA LYS A 175 -34.82 -28.30 13.75
C LYS A 175 -34.26 -27.54 12.54
N ARG A 176 -34.59 -27.75 11.25
CA ARG A 176 -35.53 -28.59 10.48
C ARG A 176 -35.00 -28.64 9.03
N LEU A 177 -35.12 -29.79 8.36
CA LEU A 177 -34.85 -29.94 6.91
C LEU A 177 -36.06 -29.45 6.10
N GLY A 178 -35.81 -28.66 5.07
CA GLY A 178 -36.72 -28.33 3.97
C GLY A 178 -36.27 -27.07 3.24
N ASP A 179 -36.05 -27.16 1.92
CA ASP A 179 -35.86 -26.06 0.95
C ASP A 179 -34.43 -25.57 0.59
N ALA A 180 -33.38 -26.37 0.77
CA ALA A 180 -31.99 -25.95 0.48
C ALA A 180 -31.53 -26.08 -1.00
N GLU A 181 -32.26 -26.79 -1.87
CA GLU A 181 -31.71 -27.22 -3.16
C GLU A 181 -31.93 -26.21 -4.32
N ALA A 182 -32.97 -25.38 -4.24
CA ALA A 182 -33.25 -24.36 -5.26
C ALA A 182 -32.44 -23.06 -5.05
N ASP A 183 -32.11 -22.74 -3.80
CA ASP A 183 -31.43 -21.48 -3.44
C ASP A 183 -29.93 -21.55 -3.75
N ASN A 184 -29.29 -22.71 -3.51
CA ASN A 184 -27.88 -22.92 -3.81
C ASN A 184 -27.55 -22.71 -5.31
N SER A 185 -28.45 -23.08 -6.22
CA SER A 185 -28.26 -22.90 -7.67
C SER A 185 -28.35 -21.43 -8.11
N ARG A 186 -29.17 -20.62 -7.44
CA ARG A 186 -29.27 -19.17 -7.70
C ARG A 186 -28.04 -18.44 -7.17
N THR A 187 -27.59 -18.80 -5.97
CA THR A 187 -26.40 -18.22 -5.33
C THR A 187 -25.14 -18.53 -6.14
N LEU A 188 -24.94 -19.77 -6.59
CA LEU A 188 -23.80 -20.14 -7.45
C LEU A 188 -23.78 -19.40 -8.80
N ARG A 189 -24.95 -19.16 -9.39
CA ARG A 189 -25.06 -18.38 -10.65
C ARG A 189 -24.77 -16.90 -10.44
N ALA A 190 -25.15 -16.33 -9.30
CA ALA A 190 -24.83 -14.95 -8.93
C ALA A 190 -23.33 -14.78 -8.63
N GLU A 191 -22.73 -15.73 -7.89
CA GLU A 191 -21.29 -15.76 -7.60
C GLU A 191 -20.48 -15.84 -8.90
N LYS A 192 -20.86 -16.74 -9.82
CA LYS A 192 -20.18 -16.90 -11.12
C LYS A 192 -20.27 -15.65 -11.98
N ARG A 193 -21.38 -14.90 -11.95
CA ARG A 193 -21.51 -13.62 -12.66
C ARG A 193 -20.58 -12.55 -12.08
N LYS A 194 -20.52 -12.43 -10.76
CA LYS A 194 -19.60 -11.51 -10.07
C LYS A 194 -18.14 -11.86 -10.35
N GLN A 195 -17.79 -13.15 -10.37
CA GLN A 195 -16.44 -13.61 -10.71
C GLN A 195 -16.05 -13.20 -12.13
N LEU A 196 -16.97 -13.34 -13.10
CA LEU A 196 -16.75 -12.96 -14.48
C LEU A 196 -16.55 -11.44 -14.63
N GLU A 197 -17.31 -10.66 -13.85
CA GLU A 197 -17.22 -9.20 -13.83
C GLU A 197 -15.90 -8.71 -13.22
N VAL A 198 -15.44 -9.35 -12.14
CA VAL A 198 -14.13 -9.07 -11.54
C VAL A 198 -12.99 -9.37 -12.50
N GLU A 199 -13.04 -10.50 -13.22
CA GLU A 199 -12.02 -10.83 -14.22
C GLU A 199 -12.02 -9.85 -15.41
N LYS A 200 -13.21 -9.39 -15.84
CA LYS A 200 -13.32 -8.34 -16.86
C LYS A 200 -12.69 -7.02 -16.40
N LEU A 201 -12.99 -6.59 -15.17
CA LEU A 201 -12.43 -5.36 -14.61
C LEU A 201 -10.91 -5.46 -14.40
N LYS A 202 -10.38 -6.61 -14.00
CA LYS A 202 -8.93 -6.83 -13.92
C LYS A 202 -8.24 -6.71 -15.28
N ALA A 203 -8.85 -7.26 -16.33
CA ALA A 203 -8.33 -7.14 -17.68
C ALA A 203 -8.31 -5.68 -18.15
N GLU A 204 -9.37 -4.92 -17.85
CA GLU A 204 -9.47 -3.50 -18.17
C GLU A 204 -8.43 -2.65 -17.41
N VAL A 205 -8.24 -2.91 -16.12
CA VAL A 205 -7.19 -2.26 -15.32
C VAL A 205 -5.81 -2.53 -15.89
N ARG A 206 -5.53 -3.78 -16.29
CA ARG A 206 -4.24 -4.13 -16.92
C ARG A 206 -4.04 -3.36 -18.23
N GLN A 207 -5.07 -3.27 -19.07
CA GLN A 207 -5.00 -2.52 -20.32
C GLN A 207 -4.76 -1.03 -20.08
N LEU A 208 -5.42 -0.43 -19.09
CA LEU A 208 -5.20 0.96 -18.70
C LEU A 208 -3.78 1.20 -18.17
N GLN A 209 -3.23 0.25 -17.40
CA GLN A 209 -1.85 0.33 -16.93
C GLN A 209 -0.84 0.31 -18.08
N GLU A 210 -1.03 -0.58 -19.06
CA GLU A 210 -0.20 -0.66 -20.26
C GLU A 210 -0.30 0.64 -21.09
N GLN A 211 -1.50 1.18 -21.28
CA GLN A 211 -1.69 2.48 -21.95
C GLN A 211 -1.01 3.63 -21.20
N LEU A 212 -1.07 3.63 -19.87
CA LEU A 212 -0.47 4.68 -19.06
C LEU A 212 1.06 4.60 -19.07
N GLN A 213 1.62 3.39 -19.11
CA GLN A 213 3.05 3.17 -19.33
C GLN A 213 3.50 3.65 -20.71
N ALA A 214 2.77 3.27 -21.78
CA ALA A 214 3.08 3.72 -23.14
C ALA A 214 3.01 5.25 -23.27
N ARG A 215 2.00 5.88 -22.65
CA ARG A 215 1.86 7.35 -22.64
C ARG A 215 3.01 8.02 -21.90
N LYS A 216 3.45 7.48 -20.76
CA LYS A 216 4.63 7.98 -20.04
C LYS A 216 5.90 7.89 -20.88
N GLN A 217 6.11 6.76 -21.57
CA GLN A 217 7.25 6.59 -22.47
C GLN A 217 7.19 7.55 -23.67
N ALA A 218 6.02 7.77 -24.25
CA ALA A 218 5.85 8.72 -25.36
C ALA A 218 6.14 10.16 -24.93
N VAL A 219 5.68 10.57 -23.74
CA VAL A 219 5.99 11.89 -23.17
C VAL A 219 7.48 12.03 -22.90
N ALA A 220 8.12 11.02 -22.30
CA ALA A 220 9.56 11.02 -22.05
C ALA A 220 10.37 11.12 -23.36
N ARG A 221 9.99 10.35 -24.39
CA ARG A 221 10.65 10.39 -25.71
C ARG A 221 10.47 11.75 -26.40
N LYS A 222 9.29 12.36 -26.29
CA LYS A 222 9.04 13.69 -26.84
C LYS A 222 9.81 14.77 -26.08
N ALA A 223 9.97 14.63 -24.76
CA ALA A 223 10.79 15.53 -23.95
C ALA A 223 12.28 15.40 -24.32
N LEU A 224 12.79 14.18 -24.50
CA LEU A 224 14.15 13.91 -24.97
C LEU A 224 14.41 14.50 -26.35
N SER A 225 13.53 14.27 -27.32
CA SER A 225 13.66 14.84 -28.67
C SER A 225 13.59 16.37 -28.67
N ASN A 226 12.75 16.97 -27.84
CA ASN A 226 12.71 18.43 -27.68
C ASN A 226 13.97 18.98 -27.03
N PHE A 227 14.57 18.24 -26.10
CA PHE A 227 15.83 18.61 -25.45
C PHE A 227 17.01 18.54 -26.43
N GLU A 228 17.14 17.45 -27.19
CA GLU A 228 18.18 17.28 -28.22
C GLU A 228 18.10 18.36 -29.30
N ARG A 229 16.89 18.70 -29.75
CA ARG A 229 16.70 19.73 -30.77
C ARG A 229 17.04 21.14 -30.26
N ARG A 230 16.78 21.42 -28.97
CA ARG A 230 17.16 22.69 -28.32
C ARG A 230 18.67 22.79 -28.10
N ALA A 231 19.32 21.69 -27.74
CA ALA A 231 20.77 21.63 -27.63
C ALA A 231 21.46 21.83 -28.99
N GLY A 232 20.91 21.23 -30.05
CA GLY A 232 21.42 21.44 -31.41
C GLY A 232 21.22 22.88 -31.91
N GLU A 233 20.10 23.53 -31.58
CA GLU A 233 19.85 24.95 -31.89
C GLU A 233 20.84 25.87 -31.15
N GLU A 234 21.12 25.60 -29.86
CA GLU A 234 22.11 26.35 -29.08
C GLU A 234 23.55 26.13 -29.61
N GLU A 235 23.89 24.92 -30.05
CA GLU A 235 25.22 24.61 -30.63
C GLU A 235 25.41 25.25 -32.02
N THR A 236 24.36 25.32 -32.86
CA THR A 236 24.43 26.05 -34.14
C THR A 236 24.59 27.55 -33.95
N THR A 237 23.90 28.16 -32.97
CA THR A 237 24.03 29.59 -32.70
C THR A 237 25.43 29.97 -32.23
N ILE A 238 26.07 29.13 -31.41
CA ILE A 238 27.46 29.38 -30.95
C ILE A 238 28.45 29.30 -32.12
N VAL A 239 28.26 28.37 -33.05
CA VAL A 239 29.13 28.23 -34.23
C VAL A 239 28.93 29.39 -35.21
N GLU A 240 27.69 29.83 -35.41
CA GLU A 240 27.38 31.01 -36.25
C GLU A 240 27.95 32.30 -35.64
N GLU A 241 27.82 32.51 -34.32
CA GLU A 241 28.41 33.67 -33.64
C GLU A 241 29.96 33.66 -33.72
N GLN A 242 30.60 32.49 -33.63
CA GLN A 242 32.06 32.37 -33.77
C GLN A 242 32.55 32.60 -35.20
N GLN A 243 31.78 32.18 -36.22
CA GLN A 243 32.12 32.44 -37.61
C GLN A 243 31.95 33.92 -37.98
N GLU A 244 30.92 34.60 -37.45
CA GLU A 244 30.76 36.05 -37.63
C GLU A 244 31.88 36.84 -36.94
N GLU A 245 32.38 36.39 -35.78
CA GLU A 245 33.54 37.00 -35.11
C GLU A 245 34.86 36.78 -35.89
N GLU A 246 35.11 35.57 -36.41
CA GLU A 246 36.30 35.27 -37.24
C GLU A 246 36.29 36.04 -38.58
N GLU A 247 35.15 36.14 -39.27
CA GLU A 247 35.03 36.93 -40.51
C GLU A 247 35.28 38.43 -40.25
N HIS A 248 34.87 38.94 -39.08
CA HIS A 248 35.07 40.35 -38.71
C HIS A 248 36.52 40.66 -38.27
N GLU A 249 37.26 39.67 -37.75
CA GLU A 249 38.70 39.78 -37.50
C GLU A 249 39.52 39.73 -38.80
N GLU A 250 39.17 38.86 -39.75
CA GLU A 250 39.85 38.79 -41.06
C GLU A 250 39.64 40.06 -41.91
N GLU A 251 38.46 40.69 -41.86
CA GLU A 251 38.24 42.00 -42.50
C GLU A 251 39.09 43.11 -41.86
N HIS A 252 39.36 43.03 -40.55
CA HIS A 252 40.16 44.05 -39.86
C HIS A 252 41.67 43.90 -40.14
N GLU A 253 42.18 42.66 -40.20
CA GLU A 253 43.56 42.38 -40.64
C GLU A 253 43.78 42.73 -42.12
N GLY A 254 42.77 42.54 -42.97
CA GLY A 254 42.83 42.92 -44.39
C GLY A 254 42.96 44.43 -44.61
N ASP A 255 42.24 45.24 -43.83
CA ASP A 255 42.32 46.71 -43.87
C ASP A 255 43.63 47.24 -43.27
N GLU A 256 44.17 46.63 -42.22
CA GLU A 256 45.50 46.98 -41.67
C GLU A 256 46.62 46.73 -42.68
N LEU A 257 46.63 45.57 -43.35
CA LEU A 257 47.63 45.23 -44.36
C LEU A 257 47.52 46.07 -45.64
N ALA A 258 46.30 46.50 -46.01
CA ALA A 258 46.11 47.44 -47.12
C ALA A 258 46.67 48.83 -46.78
N SER A 259 46.51 49.27 -45.52
CA SER A 259 47.08 50.55 -45.07
C SER A 259 48.61 50.55 -44.99
N GLU A 260 49.24 49.44 -44.60
CA GLU A 260 50.70 49.31 -44.59
C GLU A 260 51.30 49.22 -46.01
N ALA A 261 50.57 48.65 -46.97
CA ALA A 261 51.02 48.57 -48.36
C ALA A 261 50.97 49.93 -49.08
N GLU A 262 50.00 50.79 -48.77
CA GLU A 262 49.93 52.15 -49.33
C GLU A 262 51.03 53.08 -48.78
N ASP A 263 51.47 52.87 -47.53
CA ASP A 263 52.59 53.62 -46.95
C ASP A 263 53.96 53.16 -47.51
N GLU A 264 54.15 51.87 -47.84
CA GLU A 264 55.39 51.39 -48.47
C GLU A 264 55.51 51.77 -49.96
N GLU A 265 54.39 51.95 -50.69
CA GLU A 265 54.41 52.39 -52.09
C GLU A 265 54.70 53.90 -52.21
N ALA A 266 54.30 54.72 -51.22
CA ALA A 266 54.60 56.15 -51.16
C ALA A 266 56.10 56.44 -50.90
N ASP A 267 56.80 55.56 -50.17
CA ASP A 267 58.23 55.73 -49.86
C ASP A 267 59.16 55.27 -51.01
N GLN A 268 58.67 54.45 -51.95
CA GLN A 268 59.45 54.04 -53.14
C GLN A 268 59.36 55.04 -54.31
N GLU A 269 58.37 55.91 -54.35
CA GLU A 269 58.27 56.96 -55.39
C GLU A 269 59.21 58.16 -55.11
N TYR A 270 59.70 58.34 -53.88
CA TYR A 270 60.64 59.42 -53.51
C TYR A 270 62.14 59.07 -53.63
N LEU A 271 62.51 57.85 -54.04
CA LEU A 271 63.90 57.43 -54.21
C LEU A 271 64.31 57.15 -55.67
N ALA A 272 63.45 57.50 -56.64
CA ALA A 272 63.72 57.34 -58.07
C ALA A 272 63.95 58.65 -58.85
N GLU A 273 64.00 59.80 -58.17
CA GLU A 273 64.41 61.09 -58.76
C GLU A 273 65.54 61.73 -57.92
N ASP A 274 66.76 61.22 -58.04
CA ASP A 274 68.01 62.00 -58.00
C ASP A 274 69.22 61.18 -58.54
#